data_AF-A0A2H0PHW0-F1
#
_entry.id   AF-A0A2H0PHW0-F1
#
_cell.length_a   1.000
_cell.length_b   1.000
_cell.length_c   1.000
_cell.angle_alpha   90.00
_cell.angle_beta   90.00
_cell.angle_gamma   90.00
#
_symmetry.space_group_name_H-M   'P 1'
#
loop_
_entity.id
_entity.type
_entity.pdbx_description
1 polymer ?
#
loop_
_entity_poly.entity_id
_entity_poly.type
_entity_poly.pdbx_seq_one_letter_code
_entity_poly.pdbx_strand_id
1 'polypeptide(L)'
;MPSFAALPAEERWALVHYIRTFSPNRPEDSAADITALAAKSGSGAAHIPVRLAMELSAVSEAQPTYDIRKSAIDATSEGGQLYQTRCASCHGDNGQGGINVRVLGSHPFSYLATQSFAGNHAAWTTNMQEFVRINSLGLPGFGKPAINDLTPAQWQSLYNYVQQLAGIR
;
A
#
# COMPACT_ATOMS: atom_id res chain seq x y z
N MET A 1 -6.61 -5.02 18.29
CA MET A 1 -7.99 -5.53 18.12
C MET A 1 -8.23 -6.63 19.14
N PRO A 2 -9.40 -6.67 19.80
CA PRO A 2 -9.76 -7.75 20.72
C PRO A 2 -9.86 -9.10 19.98
N SER A 3 -9.67 -10.19 20.74
CA SER A 3 -9.74 -11.55 20.19
C SER A 3 -11.18 -11.98 19.94
N PHE A 4 -11.43 -12.66 18.81
CA PHE A 4 -12.71 -13.31 18.51
C PHE A 4 -12.79 -14.75 19.03
N ALA A 5 -11.83 -15.21 19.84
CA ALA A 5 -11.78 -16.58 20.33
C ALA A 5 -13.01 -16.99 21.17
N ALA A 6 -13.76 -16.02 21.72
CA ALA A 6 -15.00 -16.28 22.45
C ALA A 6 -16.19 -16.62 21.53
N LEU A 7 -16.09 -16.37 20.22
CA LEU A 7 -17.16 -16.68 19.27
C LEU A 7 -17.09 -18.14 18.80
N PRO A 8 -18.25 -18.83 18.69
CA PRO A 8 -18.34 -20.12 18.01
C PRO A 8 -17.73 -20.05 16.61
N ALA A 9 -17.20 -21.17 16.12
CA ALA A 9 -16.56 -21.20 14.81
C ALA A 9 -17.50 -20.76 13.67
N GLU A 10 -18.77 -21.16 13.75
CA GLU A 10 -19.80 -20.74 12.79
C GLU A 10 -19.99 -19.23 12.76
N GLU A 11 -20.04 -18.57 13.92
CA GLU A 11 -20.16 -17.10 13.99
C GLU A 11 -18.92 -16.38 13.48
N ARG A 12 -17.72 -16.94 13.71
CA ARG A 12 -16.48 -16.43 13.12
C ARG A 12 -16.50 -16.54 11.60
N TRP A 13 -17.00 -17.65 11.06
CA TRP A 13 -17.17 -17.82 9.61
C TRP A 13 -18.23 -16.87 9.04
N ALA A 14 -19.35 -16.69 9.74
CA ALA A 14 -20.38 -15.74 9.36
C ALA A 14 -19.84 -14.30 9.29
N LEU A 15 -19.02 -13.89 10.27
CA LEU A 15 -18.34 -12.59 10.25
C LEU A 15 -17.37 -12.46 9.07
N VAL A 16 -16.60 -13.49 8.75
CA VAL A 16 -15.71 -13.49 7.56
C VAL A 16 -16.53 -13.32 6.28
N HIS A 17 -17.63 -14.06 6.11
CA HIS A 17 -18.50 -13.93 4.94
C HIS A 17 -19.17 -12.55 4.88
N TYR A 18 -19.59 -12.00 6.02
CA TYR A 18 -20.17 -10.66 6.12
C TYR A 18 -19.16 -9.58 5.72
N ILE A 19 -17.94 -9.61 6.28
CA ILE A 19 -16.89 -8.64 5.93
C ILE A 19 -16.56 -8.70 4.43
N ARG A 20 -16.54 -9.92 3.84
CA ARG A 20 -16.30 -10.11 2.40
C ARG A 20 -17.39 -9.49 1.51
N THR A 21 -18.57 -9.17 2.03
CA THR A 21 -19.60 -8.44 1.27
C THR A 21 -19.21 -7.00 0.96
N PHE A 22 -18.26 -6.41 1.70
CA PHE A 22 -17.78 -5.06 1.46
C PHE A 22 -16.70 -4.98 0.37
N SER A 23 -16.18 -6.12 -0.12
CA SER A 23 -15.13 -6.15 -1.13
C SER A 23 -15.72 -5.96 -2.55
N PRO A 24 -15.25 -4.97 -3.34
CA PRO A 24 -15.80 -4.67 -4.66
C PRO A 24 -15.55 -5.77 -5.71
N ASN A 25 -14.54 -6.61 -5.52
CA ASN A 25 -14.20 -7.74 -6.40
C ASN A 25 -14.26 -9.06 -5.63
N ARG A 26 -15.45 -9.40 -5.10
CA ARG A 26 -15.64 -10.68 -4.40
C ARG A 26 -15.60 -11.83 -5.42
N PRO A 27 -14.66 -12.80 -5.30
CA PRO A 27 -14.77 -14.04 -6.03
C PRO A 27 -15.96 -14.84 -5.51
N GLU A 28 -16.73 -15.44 -6.43
CA GLU A 28 -17.85 -16.32 -6.08
C GLU A 28 -17.32 -17.58 -5.37
N ASP A 29 -18.02 -18.01 -4.32
CA ASP A 29 -17.69 -19.24 -3.62
C ASP A 29 -18.26 -20.42 -4.44
N SER A 30 -17.41 -21.13 -5.18
CA SER A 30 -17.88 -22.27 -5.98
C SER A 30 -18.03 -23.53 -5.13
N ALA A 31 -18.93 -24.44 -5.52
CA ALA A 31 -19.06 -25.74 -4.85
C ALA A 31 -17.75 -26.55 -4.84
N ALA A 32 -16.90 -26.33 -5.85
CA ALA A 32 -15.56 -26.93 -5.93
C ALA A 32 -14.62 -26.36 -4.86
N ASP A 33 -14.67 -25.05 -4.60
CA ASP A 33 -13.86 -24.40 -3.56
C ASP A 33 -14.23 -24.88 -2.16
N ILE A 34 -15.54 -25.02 -1.90
CA ILE A 34 -16.04 -25.55 -0.62
C ILE A 34 -15.60 -27.00 -0.41
N THR A 35 -15.69 -27.84 -1.45
CA THR A 35 -15.28 -29.25 -1.39
C THR A 35 -13.77 -29.39 -1.20
N ALA A 36 -12.98 -28.59 -1.91
CA ALA A 36 -11.52 -28.57 -1.79
C ALA A 36 -11.07 -28.08 -0.41
N LEU A 37 -11.79 -27.13 0.18
CA LEU A 37 -11.51 -26.64 1.52
C LEU A 37 -11.80 -27.70 2.58
N ALA A 38 -12.94 -28.39 2.47
CA ALA A 38 -13.33 -29.48 3.37
C ALA A 38 -12.29 -30.61 3.36
N ALA A 39 -11.77 -30.97 2.19
CA ALA A 39 -10.73 -32.00 2.03
C ALA A 39 -9.38 -31.60 2.67
N LYS A 40 -9.04 -30.29 2.66
CA LYS A 40 -7.78 -29.77 3.22
C LYS A 40 -7.81 -29.54 4.73
N SER A 41 -8.99 -29.45 5.35
CA SER A 41 -9.10 -29.24 6.81
C SER A 41 -8.80 -30.49 7.65
N GLY A 42 -8.75 -31.68 7.05
CA GLY A 42 -8.13 -32.90 7.60
C GLY A 42 -8.58 -33.43 8.98
N SER A 43 -9.44 -32.73 9.70
CA SER A 43 -9.91 -33.11 11.03
C SER A 43 -11.13 -32.27 11.38
N GLY A 44 -12.02 -32.78 12.22
CA GLY A 44 -13.13 -32.04 12.84
C GLY A 44 -12.69 -30.90 13.76
N ALA A 45 -11.54 -30.27 13.52
CA ALA A 45 -11.10 -29.07 14.19
C ALA A 45 -11.69 -27.85 13.49
N ALA A 46 -12.34 -27.00 14.27
CA ALA A 46 -13.10 -25.83 13.82
C ALA A 46 -12.21 -24.63 13.39
N HIS A 47 -11.01 -24.89 12.84
CA HIS A 47 -10.10 -23.86 12.36
C HIS A 47 -9.15 -24.36 11.25
N ILE A 48 -8.87 -23.49 10.27
CA ILE A 48 -7.78 -23.70 9.32
C ILE A 48 -6.44 -23.51 10.05
N PRO A 49 -5.46 -24.42 9.93
CA PRO A 49 -4.14 -24.23 10.53
C PRO A 49 -3.48 -22.94 10.04
N VAL A 50 -2.97 -22.12 10.97
CA VAL A 50 -2.34 -20.81 10.67
C VAL A 50 -1.25 -20.92 9.61
N ARG A 51 -0.46 -22.00 9.62
CA ARG A 51 0.55 -22.29 8.61
C ARG A 51 -0.04 -22.37 7.19
N LEU A 52 -1.14 -23.11 7.04
CA LEU A 52 -1.81 -23.27 5.75
C LEU A 52 -2.42 -21.94 5.26
N ALA A 53 -2.97 -21.14 6.18
CA ALA A 53 -3.46 -19.80 5.85
C ALA A 53 -2.34 -18.86 5.40
N MET A 54 -1.17 -18.93 6.04
CA MET A 54 0.02 -18.15 5.64
C MET A 54 0.56 -18.58 4.28
N GLU A 55 0.62 -19.89 4.00
CA GLU A 55 1.08 -20.42 2.71
C GLU A 55 0.13 -20.03 1.55
N LEU A 56 -1.19 -20.07 1.78
CA LEU A 56 -2.17 -19.66 0.76
C LEU A 56 -2.23 -18.14 0.54
N SER A 57 -1.86 -17.35 1.55
CA SER A 57 -1.80 -15.88 1.45
C SER A 57 -0.46 -15.38 0.89
N ALA A 58 0.56 -16.24 0.85
CA ALA A 58 1.84 -15.95 0.23
C ALA A 58 1.71 -16.02 -1.29
N VAL A 59 1.10 -14.98 -1.88
CA VAL A 59 1.36 -14.67 -3.29
C VAL A 59 2.86 -14.40 -3.42
N SER A 60 3.53 -15.16 -4.29
CA SER A 60 4.91 -14.89 -4.67
C SER A 60 4.96 -13.56 -5.41
N GLU A 61 5.13 -12.46 -4.68
CA GLU A 61 5.40 -11.16 -5.26
C GLU A 61 6.80 -11.18 -5.89
N ALA A 62 6.85 -11.28 -7.22
CA ALA A 62 8.06 -11.01 -7.96
C ALA A 62 8.50 -9.57 -7.63
N GLN A 63 9.68 -9.44 -7.02
CA GLN A 63 10.31 -8.15 -6.80
C GLN A 63 10.60 -7.52 -8.18
N PRO A 64 10.07 -6.33 -8.48
CA PRO A 64 10.33 -5.69 -9.77
C PRO A 64 11.80 -5.24 -9.81
N THR A 65 12.55 -5.74 -10.79
CA THR A 65 13.88 -5.24 -11.10
C THR A 65 13.73 -3.94 -11.89
N TYR A 66 14.01 -2.80 -11.25
CA TYR A 66 13.98 -1.49 -11.90
C TYR A 66 15.35 -1.12 -12.48
N ASP A 67 15.38 -0.74 -13.76
CA ASP A 67 16.53 -0.10 -14.42
C ASP A 67 16.59 1.38 -14.01
N ILE A 68 17.54 1.72 -13.13
CA ILE A 68 17.79 3.08 -12.65
C ILE A 68 18.61 3.82 -13.72
N ARG A 69 17.96 4.34 -14.77
CA ARG A 69 18.61 5.37 -15.59
C ARG A 69 18.47 6.74 -14.94
N LYS A 70 19.55 7.04 -14.21
CA LYS A 70 19.85 8.22 -13.39
C LYS A 70 19.92 9.50 -14.23
N SER A 71 18.94 10.38 -14.06
CA SER A 71 19.18 11.83 -14.25
C SER A 71 19.64 12.38 -12.91
N ALA A 72 20.77 13.09 -12.88
CA ALA A 72 21.25 13.73 -11.65
C ALA A 72 20.32 14.89 -11.30
N ILE A 73 19.28 14.60 -10.53
CA ILE A 73 18.35 15.61 -10.02
C ILE A 73 19.05 16.33 -8.86
N ASP A 74 19.04 17.65 -8.89
CA ASP A 74 19.70 18.47 -7.87
C ASP A 74 18.94 18.40 -6.55
N ALA A 75 19.36 17.48 -5.69
CA ALA A 75 18.84 17.30 -4.33
C ALA A 75 19.11 18.52 -3.42
N THR A 76 19.99 19.45 -3.82
CA THR A 76 20.29 20.66 -3.04
C THR A 76 19.30 21.80 -3.27
N SER A 77 18.48 21.71 -4.32
CA SER A 77 17.35 22.61 -4.56
C SER A 77 16.34 22.61 -3.40
N GLU A 78 15.59 23.70 -3.23
CA GLU A 78 14.54 23.79 -2.19
C GLU A 78 13.56 22.60 -2.27
N GLY A 79 13.12 22.24 -3.48
CA GLY A 79 12.25 21.08 -3.70
C GLY A 79 12.91 19.75 -3.33
N GLY A 80 14.22 19.61 -3.61
CA GLY A 80 15.00 18.44 -3.20
C GLY A 80 15.12 18.31 -1.69
N GLN A 81 15.42 19.41 -0.98
CA GLN A 81 15.50 19.41 0.48
C GLN A 81 14.16 19.09 1.13
N LEU A 82 13.07 19.66 0.62
CA LEU A 82 11.71 19.33 1.06
C LEU A 82 11.39 17.85 0.82
N TYR A 83 11.76 17.30 -0.34
CA TYR A 83 11.56 15.91 -0.65
C TYR A 83 12.31 14.98 0.31
N GLN A 84 13.60 15.25 0.53
CA GLN A 84 14.44 14.43 1.41
C GLN A 84 13.92 14.41 2.85
N THR A 85 13.42 15.54 3.33
CA THR A 85 12.94 15.66 4.72
C THR A 85 11.53 15.12 4.94
N ARG A 86 10.68 15.08 3.89
CA ARG A 86 9.24 14.78 4.04
C ARG A 86 8.75 13.53 3.28
N CYS A 87 9.47 13.08 2.26
CA CYS A 87 8.96 12.08 1.31
C CYS A 87 9.88 10.86 1.18
N ALA A 88 11.21 11.05 1.19
CA ALA A 88 12.18 10.01 0.86
C ALA A 88 12.13 8.79 1.80
N SER A 89 11.76 8.97 3.08
CA SER A 89 11.64 7.87 4.04
C SER A 89 10.58 6.83 3.66
N CYS A 90 9.60 7.18 2.82
CA CYS A 90 8.57 6.27 2.33
C CYS A 90 8.67 6.04 0.82
N HIS A 91 9.03 7.07 0.04
CA HIS A 91 9.08 7.01 -1.42
C HIS A 91 10.46 6.68 -1.99
N GLY A 92 11.50 6.65 -1.15
CA GLY A 92 12.90 6.46 -1.54
C GLY A 92 13.55 7.73 -2.07
N ASP A 93 14.88 7.81 -1.99
CA ASP A 93 15.62 9.03 -2.36
C ASP A 93 15.38 9.49 -3.81
N ASN A 94 14.98 8.57 -4.69
CA ASN A 94 14.73 8.81 -6.11
C ASN A 94 13.27 8.57 -6.50
N GLY A 95 12.34 8.44 -5.56
CA GLY A 95 10.94 8.16 -5.88
C GLY A 95 10.66 6.74 -6.40
N GLN A 96 11.60 5.81 -6.20
CA GLN A 96 11.48 4.42 -6.68
C GLN A 96 10.42 3.60 -5.92
N GLY A 97 9.99 4.05 -4.74
CA GLY A 97 9.07 3.33 -3.88
C GLY A 97 9.64 2.02 -3.34
N GLY A 98 8.76 1.09 -2.95
CA GLY A 98 9.16 -0.22 -2.43
C GLY A 98 9.71 -0.22 -1.00
N ILE A 99 9.74 0.94 -0.32
CA ILE A 99 10.11 0.99 1.10
C ILE A 99 8.96 0.43 1.92
N ASN A 100 9.24 -0.66 2.62
CA ASN A 100 8.30 -1.29 3.55
C ASN A 100 8.11 -0.41 4.78
N VAL A 101 7.04 0.37 4.78
CA VAL A 101 6.62 1.12 5.96
C VAL A 101 5.71 0.21 6.79
N ARG A 102 6.13 -0.10 8.02
CA ARG A 102 5.33 -0.87 8.99
C ARG A 102 4.22 0.05 9.50
N VAL A 103 2.99 -0.14 9.03
CA VAL A 103 1.87 0.76 9.40
C VAL A 103 0.70 0.04 10.04
N LEU A 104 0.54 -1.27 9.86
CA LEU A 104 -0.64 -1.97 10.35
C LEU A 104 -0.24 -2.93 11.46
N GLY A 105 -0.67 -2.63 12.68
CA GLY A 105 -0.58 -3.53 13.84
C GLY A 105 -1.50 -4.75 13.71
N SER A 106 -1.61 -5.32 12.51
CA SER A 106 -2.31 -6.56 12.21
C SER A 106 -1.34 -7.74 12.30
N HIS A 107 -1.88 -8.90 12.66
CA HIS A 107 -1.20 -10.18 12.54
C HIS A 107 -1.95 -11.04 11.52
N PRO A 108 -1.30 -11.59 10.48
CA PRO A 108 0.11 -11.39 10.14
C PRO A 108 0.42 -9.92 9.80
N PHE A 109 1.68 -9.52 9.98
CA PHE A 109 2.11 -8.17 9.65
C PHE A 109 1.85 -7.89 8.17
N SER A 110 1.19 -6.77 7.90
CA SER A 110 1.08 -6.23 6.56
C SER A 110 1.98 -5.01 6.44
N TYR A 111 2.62 -4.88 5.29
CA TYR A 111 3.48 -3.78 4.94
C TYR A 111 2.76 -2.92 3.91
N LEU A 112 2.89 -1.61 4.07
CA LEU A 112 2.56 -0.67 3.00
C LEU A 112 3.86 -0.34 2.30
N ALA A 113 3.85 -0.37 0.98
CA ALA A 113 4.94 0.10 0.16
C ALA A 113 4.37 1.10 -0.86
N THR A 114 5.07 2.21 -1.05
CA THR A 114 4.67 3.17 -2.07
C THR A 114 5.02 2.62 -3.46
N GLN A 115 4.21 2.97 -4.45
CA GLN A 115 4.56 2.72 -5.84
C GLN A 115 5.71 3.63 -6.29
N SER A 116 6.40 3.23 -7.35
CA SER A 116 7.36 4.09 -8.05
C SER A 116 6.64 5.28 -8.68
N PHE A 117 7.32 6.43 -8.70
CA PHE A 117 6.88 7.60 -9.44
C PHE A 117 7.11 7.45 -10.94
N ALA A 118 8.16 6.73 -11.34
CA ALA A 118 8.48 6.51 -12.73
C ALA A 118 7.39 5.67 -13.41
N GLY A 119 6.85 6.17 -14.53
CA GLY A 119 5.76 5.52 -15.27
C GLY A 119 4.40 5.57 -14.58
N ASN A 120 4.26 6.38 -13.52
CA ASN A 120 2.96 6.63 -12.89
C ASN A 120 2.15 7.61 -13.76
N HIS A 121 0.83 7.37 -13.91
CA HIS A 121 -0.08 8.20 -14.69
C HIS A 121 -1.20 8.82 -13.86
N ALA A 122 -1.06 8.88 -12.54
CA ALA A 122 -2.04 9.48 -11.66
C ALA A 122 -2.20 10.99 -11.94
N ALA A 123 -3.38 11.53 -11.64
CA ALA A 123 -3.72 12.92 -11.95
C ALA A 123 -2.73 13.95 -11.38
N TRP A 124 -2.07 13.66 -10.25
CA TRP A 124 -1.05 14.53 -9.68
C TRP A 124 0.14 14.78 -10.61
N THR A 125 0.42 13.90 -11.58
CA THR A 125 1.59 14.00 -12.46
C THR A 125 1.56 15.19 -13.42
N THR A 126 0.36 15.64 -13.78
CA THR A 126 0.12 16.75 -14.71
C THR A 126 -0.73 17.86 -14.10
N ASN A 127 -1.20 17.69 -12.87
CA ASN A 127 -2.06 18.63 -12.17
C ASN A 127 -1.49 18.97 -10.79
N MET A 128 -0.96 20.20 -10.68
CA MET A 128 -0.38 20.69 -9.43
C MET A 128 -1.43 20.83 -8.31
N GLN A 129 -2.67 21.22 -8.62
CA GLN A 129 -3.70 21.33 -7.59
C GLN A 129 -4.00 19.95 -6.99
N GLU A 130 -4.01 18.90 -7.82
CA GLU A 130 -4.18 17.53 -7.35
C GLU A 130 -2.99 17.05 -6.53
N PHE A 131 -1.77 17.40 -6.94
CA PHE A 131 -0.56 17.15 -6.14
C PHE A 131 -0.65 17.81 -4.77
N VAL A 132 -1.00 19.10 -4.71
CA VAL A 132 -1.16 19.83 -3.44
C VAL A 132 -2.29 19.23 -2.61
N ARG A 133 -3.40 18.81 -3.22
CA ARG A 133 -4.53 18.20 -2.50
C ARG A 133 -4.12 16.88 -1.83
N ILE A 134 -3.47 15.97 -2.55
CA ILE A 134 -3.03 14.67 -2.02
C ILE A 134 -1.96 14.84 -0.93
N ASN A 135 -1.13 15.88 -1.03
CA ASN A 135 -0.09 16.12 -0.04
C ASN A 135 -0.58 16.90 1.18
N SER A 136 -1.50 17.85 1.00
CA SER A 136 -2.06 18.63 2.10
C SER A 136 -3.11 17.89 2.92
N LEU A 137 -3.84 16.96 2.32
CA LEU A 137 -4.84 16.14 3.02
C LEU A 137 -4.30 14.76 3.42
N GLY A 138 -3.18 14.32 2.83
CA GLY A 138 -2.75 12.93 2.90
C GLY A 138 -3.71 11.99 2.17
N LEU A 139 -3.51 10.69 2.36
CA LEU A 139 -4.45 9.65 1.92
C LEU A 139 -4.84 8.79 3.13
N PRO A 140 -5.86 9.20 3.88
CA PRO A 140 -6.39 8.42 4.99
C PRO A 140 -6.74 6.99 4.52
N GLY A 141 -6.31 5.98 5.28
CA GLY A 141 -6.46 4.57 4.92
C GLY A 141 -5.35 3.98 4.05
N PHE A 142 -4.55 4.80 3.37
CA PHE A 142 -3.39 4.37 2.56
C PHE A 142 -2.04 4.69 3.20
N GLY A 143 -2.04 5.14 4.46
CA GLY A 143 -0.81 5.36 5.24
C GLY A 143 0.03 6.56 4.82
N LYS A 144 -0.49 7.46 3.96
CA LYS A 144 0.19 8.69 3.55
C LYS A 144 -0.24 9.86 4.45
N PRO A 145 0.65 10.41 5.31
CA PRO A 145 0.31 11.55 6.15
C PRO A 145 0.14 12.84 5.33
N ALA A 146 -0.56 13.79 5.93
CA ALA A 146 -0.72 15.15 5.43
C ALA A 146 0.50 16.02 5.79
N ILE A 147 0.85 16.97 4.91
CA ILE A 147 1.78 18.07 5.20
C ILE A 147 1.07 19.39 4.85
N ASN A 148 0.88 20.27 5.83
CA ASN A 148 0.03 21.46 5.70
C ASN A 148 0.75 22.77 6.09
N ASP A 149 2.07 22.70 6.22
CA ASP A 149 2.95 23.79 6.67
C ASP A 149 3.78 24.41 5.54
N LEU A 150 3.53 24.05 4.27
CA LEU A 150 4.26 24.58 3.11
C LEU A 150 3.58 25.80 2.48
N THR A 151 4.40 26.78 2.12
CA THR A 151 3.99 27.96 1.34
C THR A 151 3.71 27.61 -0.13
N PRO A 152 3.01 28.46 -0.90
CA PRO A 152 2.78 28.23 -2.32
C PRO A 152 4.06 28.05 -3.15
N ALA A 153 5.12 28.79 -2.82
CA ALA A 153 6.42 28.67 -3.51
C ALA A 153 7.07 27.30 -3.22
N GLN A 154 7.05 26.86 -1.96
CA GLN A 154 7.58 25.55 -1.55
C GLN A 154 6.80 24.40 -2.21
N TRP A 155 5.49 24.52 -2.34
CA TRP A 155 4.67 23.56 -3.08
C TRP A 155 5.08 23.45 -4.54
N GLN A 156 5.33 24.58 -5.20
CA GLN A 156 5.79 24.61 -6.58
C GLN A 156 7.18 23.97 -6.72
N SER A 157 8.13 24.34 -5.85
CA SER A 157 9.49 23.77 -5.83
C SER A 157 9.46 22.25 -5.64
N LEU A 158 8.66 21.77 -4.67
CA LEU A 158 8.49 20.35 -4.41
C LEU A 158 7.83 19.62 -5.59
N TYR A 159 6.77 20.18 -6.17
CA TYR A 159 6.09 19.62 -7.33
C TYR A 159 7.04 19.43 -8.51
N ASN A 160 7.82 20.48 -8.84
CA ASN A 160 8.80 20.45 -9.92
C ASN A 160 9.88 19.39 -9.70
N TYR A 161 10.29 19.16 -8.45
CA TYR A 161 11.26 18.13 -8.10
C TYR A 161 10.66 16.73 -8.27
N VAL A 162 9.44 16.48 -7.77
CA VAL A 162 8.77 15.18 -7.90
C VAL A 162 8.49 14.82 -9.36
N GLN A 163 8.12 15.79 -10.21
CA GLN A 163 7.95 15.54 -11.65
C GLN A 163 9.26 15.10 -12.33
N GLN A 164 10.41 15.60 -11.88
CA GLN A 164 11.71 15.15 -12.38
C GLN A 164 11.98 13.69 -11.98
N LEU A 165 11.70 13.32 -10.74
CA LEU A 165 11.83 11.93 -10.27
C LEU A 165 10.92 10.99 -11.06
N ALA A 166 9.72 11.46 -11.42
CA ALA A 166 8.75 10.70 -12.20
C ALA A 166 9.13 10.57 -13.70
N GLY A 167 10.10 11.35 -14.19
CA GLY A 167 10.48 11.37 -15.60
C GLY A 167 9.46 12.06 -16.52
N ILE A 168 8.67 13.01 -15.99
CA ILE A 168 7.53 13.65 -16.69
C ILE A 168 7.90 15.07 -17.12
N ARG A 169 9.01 15.20 -17.85
CA ARG A 169 9.41 16.47 -18.48
C ARG A 169 9.41 16.35 -19.98
#